data_AF-A0A645J9U1-F1
#
_entry.id   AF-A0A645J9U1-F1
#
_cell.length_a   1.000
_cell.length_b   1.000
_cell.length_c   1.000
_cell.angle_alpha   90.00
_cell.angle_beta   90.00
_cell.angle_gamma   90.00
#
_symmetry.space_group_name_H-M   'P 1'
#
loop_
_entity.id
_entity.type
_entity.pdbx_description
1 polymer ?
#
loop_
_entity_poly.entity_id
_entity_poly.type
_entity_poly.pdbx_seq_one_letter_code
_entity_poly.pdbx_strand_id
1 'polypeptide(L)' 'MAAAMGIELLTEEQYREFQSLGNFDMKTSSWLKTPSEIRKLGGAIFADFRYGNVFVYHNGAESYYGTRGFRGSLRV' A
#
# COMPACT_ATOMS: atom_id res chain seq x y z
N MET A 1 -7.06 8.99 11.50
CA MET A 1 -5.97 9.98 11.67
C MET A 1 -5.40 10.41 10.33
N ALA A 2 -4.77 9.55 9.52
CA ALA A 2 -4.19 9.94 8.21
C ALA A 2 -5.22 10.52 7.22
N ALA A 3 -6.40 9.91 7.07
CA ALA A 3 -7.45 10.42 6.20
C ALA A 3 -7.97 11.80 6.63
N ALA A 4 -7.96 12.12 7.92
CA ALA A 4 -8.36 13.45 8.42
C ALA A 4 -7.34 14.54 8.05
N MET A 5 -6.11 14.15 7.70
CA MET A 5 -5.07 15.03 7.18
C MET A 5 -5.06 15.09 5.64
N GLY A 6 -6.07 14.51 4.98
CA GLY A 6 -6.14 14.44 3.51
C GLY A 6 -5.16 13.45 2.87
N ILE A 7 -4.54 12.57 3.66
CA ILE A 7 -3.60 11.57 3.15
C ILE A 7 -4.38 10.36 2.65
N GLU A 8 -4.22 10.03 1.37
CA GLU A 8 -4.78 8.84 0.75
C GLU A 8 -3.71 7.76 0.55
N LEU A 9 -4.06 6.50 0.81
CA LEU A 9 -3.26 5.34 0.41
C LEU A 9 -3.00 5.34 -1.09
N LEU A 10 -1.78 4.97 -1.50
CA LEU A 10 -1.46 4.82 -2.92
C LEU A 10 -2.27 3.69 -3.56
N THR A 11 -2.75 3.88 -4.79
CA THR A 11 -3.21 2.76 -5.64
C THR A 11 -2.03 1.91 -6.11
N GLU A 12 -2.31 0.76 -6.72
CA GLU A 12 -1.27 -0.08 -7.33
C GLU A 12 -0.49 0.65 -8.42
N GLU A 13 -1.19 1.43 -9.24
CA GLU A 13 -0.59 2.24 -10.32
C GLU A 13 0.33 3.31 -9.73
N GLN A 14 -0.17 4.07 -8.74
CA GLN A 14 0.62 5.09 -8.05
C GLN A 14 1.83 4.49 -7.34
N TYR A 15 1.72 3.28 -6.79
CA TYR A 15 2.85 2.59 -6.18
C TYR A 15 3.90 2.19 -7.22
N ARG A 16 3.48 1.74 -8.42
CA ARG A 16 4.41 1.44 -9.51
C ARG A 16 5.14 2.70 -10.02
N GLU A 17 4.40 3.80 -10.19
CA GLU A 17 4.99 5.10 -10.52
C GLU A 17 5.93 5.59 -9.43
N PHE A 18 5.57 5.42 -8.16
CA PHE A 18 6.43 5.77 -7.02
C PHE A 18 7.78 5.04 -7.07
N GLN A 19 7.81 3.78 -7.51
CA GLN A 19 9.05 3.02 -7.67
C GLN A 19 9.94 3.53 -8.83
N SER A 20 9.40 4.32 -9.77
CA SER A 20 10.24 4.97 -10.79
C SER A 20 11.05 6.14 -10.23
N LEU A 21 10.69 6.65 -9.04
CA LEU A 21 11.44 7.69 -8.33
C LEU A 21 12.61 7.12 -7.51
N GLY A 22 12.64 5.80 -7.31
CA GLY A 22 13.66 5.10 -6.55
C GLY A 22 13.16 3.74 -6.05
N ASN A 23 14.09 2.90 -5.58
CA ASN A 23 13.73 1.58 -5.06
C ASN A 23 13.33 1.68 -3.59
N PHE A 24 12.03 1.64 -3.32
CA PHE A 24 11.45 1.73 -1.97
C PHE A 24 10.84 0.40 -1.54
N ASP A 25 10.68 0.19 -0.22
CA ASP A 25 10.06 -1.01 0.34
C ASP A 25 10.75 -2.31 -0.11
N MET A 26 12.08 -2.30 -0.15
CA MET A 26 12.90 -3.47 -0.55
C MET A 26 13.00 -4.57 0.52
N LYS A 27 12.62 -4.26 1.76
CA LYS A 27 12.68 -5.18 2.92
C LYS A 27 11.34 -5.26 3.67
N THR A 28 10.47 -4.28 3.44
CA THR A 28 9.16 -4.13 4.07
C THR A 28 8.09 -4.21 2.99
N SER A 29 6.82 -4.14 3.38
CA SER A 29 5.73 -3.93 2.43
C SER A 29 4.85 -2.80 2.91
N SER A 30 4.18 -2.20 1.94
CA SER A 30 3.28 -1.08 2.17
C SER A 30 1.84 -1.48 1.87
N TRP A 31 0.93 -1.06 2.74
CA TRP A 31 -0.50 -1.15 2.44
C TRP A 31 -0.84 -0.20 1.28
N LEU A 32 -1.52 -0.72 0.27
CA LEU A 32 -2.12 0.02 -0.84
C LEU A 32 -3.64 0.18 -0.70
N LYS A 33 -4.20 1.13 -1.45
CA LYS A 33 -5.64 1.43 -1.48
C LYS A 33 -6.41 0.19 -1.92
N THR A 34 -6.99 -0.51 -0.95
CA THR A 34 -7.74 -1.74 -1.19
C THR A 34 -9.13 -1.39 -1.73
N PRO A 35 -9.58 -2.05 -2.83
CA PRO A 35 -10.95 -1.91 -3.31
C PRO A 35 -11.99 -2.15 -2.21
N SER A 36 -13.06 -1.35 -2.20
CA SER A 36 -14.11 -1.42 -1.17
C SER A 36 -14.72 -2.81 -1.04
N GLU A 37 -14.93 -3.49 -2.16
CA GLU A 37 -15.55 -4.82 -2.18
C GLU A 37 -14.67 -5.89 -1.52
N ILE A 38 -13.35 -5.79 -1.65
CA ILE A 38 -12.39 -6.67 -0.96
C ILE A 38 -12.35 -6.31 0.54
N ARG A 39 -12.34 -5.01 0.86
CA ARG A 39 -12.26 -4.54 2.25
C ARG A 39 -13.49 -4.93 3.08
N LYS A 40 -14.69 -4.91 2.47
CA LYS A 40 -15.95 -5.38 3.06
C LYS A 40 -15.90 -6.85 3.47
N LEU A 41 -15.14 -7.66 2.74
CA LEU A 41 -14.92 -9.09 3.03
C LEU A 41 -13.74 -9.32 3.99
N GLY A 42 -13.17 -8.25 4.56
CA GLY A 42 -12.04 -8.34 5.49
C GLY A 42 -10.66 -8.42 4.83
N GLY A 43 -10.57 -8.33 3.50
CA GLY A 43 -9.32 -8.38 2.77
C GLY A 43 -8.58 -7.03 2.68
N ALA A 44 -7.30 -7.08 2.37
CA ALA A 44 -6.42 -5.95 2.11
C ALA A 44 -5.36 -6.33 1.08
N ILE A 45 -4.89 -5.36 0.30
CA ILE A 45 -3.78 -5.52 -0.64
C ILE A 45 -2.54 -4.74 -0.19
N PHE A 46 -1.38 -5.30 -0.50
CA PHE A 46 -0.08 -4.76 -0.12
C PHE A 46 0.91 -4.96 -1.26
N ALA A 47 1.97 -4.15 -1.28
CA ALA A 47 3.04 -4.30 -2.24
C ALA A 47 4.43 -4.11 -1.64
N ASP A 48 5.43 -4.72 -2.27
CA ASP A 48 6.85 -4.45 -2.07
C ASP A 48 7.61 -4.40 -3.40
N PHE A 49 8.87 -3.96 -3.36
CA PHE A 49 9.75 -3.94 -4.53
C PHE A 49 10.96 -4.85 -4.31
N ARG A 50 11.00 -5.96 -5.04
CA ARG A 50 12.09 -6.95 -4.92
C ARG A 50 12.51 -7.40 -6.30
N TYR A 51 13.79 -7.72 -6.46
CA TYR A 51 14.32 -8.26 -7.72
C TYR A 51 14.01 -7.38 -8.95
N GLY A 52 13.96 -6.06 -8.77
CA GLY A 52 13.64 -5.12 -9.85
C GLY A 52 12.16 -5.11 -10.27
N ASN A 53 11.26 -5.67 -9.45
CA ASN A 53 9.84 -5.78 -9.78
C ASN A 53 8.94 -5.44 -8.58
N VAL A 54 7.74 -4.92 -8.89
CA VAL A 54 6.67 -4.70 -7.91
C VAL A 54 5.85 -5.98 -7.77
N PHE A 55 5.79 -6.50 -6.55
CA PHE A 55 4.91 -7.60 -6.19
C PHE A 55 3.72 -7.08 -5.41
N VAL A 56 2.51 -7.51 -5.80
CA VAL A 56 1.27 -7.20 -5.11
C VAL A 56 0.67 -8.49 -4.57
N TYR A 57 0.19 -8.45 -3.34
CA TYR A 57 -0.35 -9.60 -2.63
C TYR A 57 -1.55 -9.20 -1.78
N HIS A 58 -2.33 -10.20 -1.37
CA HIS A 58 -3.50 -10.03 -0.52
C HIS A 58 -3.27 -10.64 0.87
N ASN A 59 -3.96 -10.09 1.88
CA ASN A 59 -4.06 -10.69 3.20
C ASN A 59 -5.37 -10.25 3.87
N GLY A 60 -5.69 -10.82 5.02
CA GLY A 60 -6.65 -10.23 5.93
C GLY A 60 -6.18 -8.85 6.36
N ALA A 61 -7.10 -7.91 6.47
CA ALA A 61 -6.79 -6.57 6.94
C ALA A 61 -6.34 -6.60 8.42
N GLU A 62 -7.02 -7.39 9.24
CA GLU A 62 -6.73 -7.53 10.68
C GLU A 62 -5.37 -8.17 10.98
N SER A 63 -4.98 -9.17 10.18
CA SER A 63 -3.69 -9.87 10.33
C SER A 63 -2.47 -8.96 10.08
N TYR A 64 -2.68 -7.72 9.63
CA TYR A 64 -1.60 -6.83 9.20
C TYR A 64 -1.58 -5.44 9.85
N TYR A 65 -2.59 -5.05 10.63
CA TYR A 65 -2.66 -3.73 11.28
C TYR A 65 -1.55 -3.47 12.31
N GLY A 66 -0.87 -4.50 12.81
CA GLY A 66 0.07 -4.36 13.92
C GLY A 66 1.51 -4.00 13.55
N THR A 67 1.97 -4.24 12.31
CA THR A 67 3.42 -4.30 12.05
C THR A 67 3.92 -3.64 10.76
N ARG A 68 3.04 -3.13 9.88
CA ARG A 68 3.48 -2.53 8.60
C ARG A 68 2.90 -1.16 8.33
N GLY A 69 3.73 -0.33 7.71
CA GLY A 69 3.39 1.03 7.32
C GLY A 69 2.61 1.08 6.01
N PHE A 70 2.27 2.30 5.61
CA PHE A 70 1.65 2.59 4.32
C PHE A 70 2.40 3.72 3.63
N ARG A 71 2.27 3.78 2.30
CA ARG A 71 2.64 4.97 1.52
C ARG A 71 1.37 5.77 1.26
N GLY A 72 1.45 7.07 1.51
CA GLY A 72 0.34 7.99 1.35
C GLY A 72 0.68 9.09 0.36
N SER A 73 -0.28 9.48 -0.47
CA SER A 73 -0.24 10.71 -1.25
C SER A 73 -0.99 11.81 -0.51
N LEU A 74 -0.42 13.01 -0.51
CA LEU A 74 -1.07 14.22 -0.05
C LEU A 74 -1.03 15.22 -1.20
N ARG A 75 -2.19 15.75 -1.58
CA ARG A 75 -2.28 16.83 -2.56
C ARG A 75 -2.35 18.16 -1.80
N VAL A 76 -1.40 19.04 -2.10
CA VAL A 76 -1.33 20.42 -1.58
C VAL A 76 -1.70 21.42 -2.66
#